data_AF-A0A095SPE0-F1
#
_entry.id   AF-A0A095SPE0-F1
#
_cell.length_a   1.000
_cell.length_b   1.000
_cell.length_c   1.000
_cell.angle_alpha   90.00
_cell.angle_beta   90.00
_cell.angle_gamma   90.00
#
_symmetry.space_group_name_H-M   'P 1'
#
loop_
_entity.id
_entity.type
_entity.pdbx_description
1 polymer ?
#
loop_
_entity_poly.entity_id
_entity_poly.type
_entity_poly.pdbx_seq_one_letter_code
_entity_poly.pdbx_strand_id
1 'polypeptide(L)' 'MKLFREHRGTATPIPPVLITESNDIERLKSIARNTAAFDLGVQDVEWEDRQDDPDCLRLKLSDNYYFVIRPD' A
#
# COMPACT_ATOMS: atom_id res chain seq x y z
N MET A 1 0.72 6.57 11.38
CA MET A 1 0.46 6.24 9.97
C MET A 1 0.04 4.78 9.89
N LYS A 2 -0.85 4.43 8.95
CA LYS A 2 -1.37 3.07 8.80
C LYS A 2 -1.10 2.55 7.40
N LEU A 3 -0.65 1.30 7.30
CA LEU A 3 -0.45 0.58 6.05
C LEU A 3 -1.66 -0.30 5.77
N PHE A 4 -2.32 -0.07 4.64
CA PHE A 4 -3.46 -0.84 4.17
C PHE A 4 -3.15 -1.58 2.88
N ARG A 5 -3.86 -2.68 2.64
CA ARG A 5 -4.01 -3.28 1.31
C ARG A 5 -5.37 -2.90 0.74
N GLU A 6 -5.39 -2.28 -0.42
CA GLU A 6 -6.60 -1.86 -1.14
C GLU A 6 -6.68 -2.54 -2.49
N HIS A 7 -7.91 -2.79 -2.96
CA HIS A 7 -8.19 -3.21 -4.33
C HIS A 7 -9.03 -2.13 -5.02
N ARG A 8 -8.61 -1.66 -6.19
CA ARG A 8 -9.39 -0.71 -6.98
C ARG A 8 -10.00 -1.40 -8.20
N GLY A 9 -11.26 -1.09 -8.53
CA GLY A 9 -11.85 -1.52 -9.81
C GLY A 9 -12.79 -2.74 -9.76
N THR A 10 -13.25 -3.16 -8.58
CA THR A 10 -14.40 -4.09 -8.47
C THR A 10 -15.72 -3.34 -8.41
N ALA A 11 -16.76 -3.89 -9.05
CA ALA A 11 -18.14 -3.39 -8.96
C ALA A 11 -18.68 -3.40 -7.52
N THR A 12 -18.18 -4.31 -6.69
CA THR A 12 -18.37 -4.35 -5.24
C THR A 12 -17.14 -3.78 -4.53
N PRO A 13 -17.28 -2.74 -3.68
CA PRO A 13 -16.15 -2.20 -2.92
C PRO A 13 -15.59 -3.26 -1.96
N ILE A 14 -14.30 -3.55 -2.08
CA ILE A 14 -13.58 -4.37 -1.10
C ILE A 14 -13.03 -3.43 -0.02
N PRO A 15 -13.35 -3.63 1.27
CA PRO A 15 -12.85 -2.76 2.31
C PRO A 15 -11.31 -2.86 2.41
N PRO A 16 -10.62 -1.73 2.64
CA PRO A 16 -9.18 -1.74 2.91
C PRO A 16 -8.84 -2.65 4.08
N VAL A 17 -7.80 -3.47 3.93
CA VAL A 17 -7.32 -4.35 5.00
C VAL A 17 -6.13 -3.70 5.68
N LEU A 18 -6.23 -3.40 6.97
CA LEU A 18 -5.09 -2.91 7.75
C LEU A 18 -4.05 -4.03 7.88
N ILE A 19 -2.83 -3.74 7.46
CA ILE A 19 -1.68 -4.64 7.60
C ILE A 19 -0.95 -4.34 8.91
N THR A 20 -0.61 -3.07 9.13
CA THR A 20 0.08 -2.63 10.35
C THR A 20 0.01 -1.10 10.49
N GLU A 21 0.45 -0.59 11.63
CA GLU A 21 0.58 0.83 11.90
C GLU A 21 1.93 1.14 12.55
N SER A 22 2.45 2.33 12.25
CA SER A 22 3.74 2.80 12.76
C SER A 22 3.81 4.32 12.64
N ASN A 23 4.64 4.91 13.50
CA ASN A 23 5.02 6.33 13.39
C ASN A 23 6.23 6.53 12.46
N ASP A 24 6.93 5.45 12.12
CA ASP A 24 8.03 5.44 11.16
C ASP A 24 7.52 4.99 9.77
N ILE A 25 7.54 5.92 8.82
CA ILE A 25 7.09 5.72 7.44
C ILE A 25 8.05 4.80 6.67
N GLU A 26 9.37 4.92 6.88
CA GLU A 26 10.35 4.08 6.18
C GLU A 26 10.22 2.62 6.60
N ARG A 27 9.89 2.38 7.88
CA ARG A 27 9.48 1.05 8.35
C ARG A 27 8.25 0.53 7.61
N LEU A 28 7.20 1.34 7.45
CA LEU A 28 6.00 0.93 6.69
C LEU A 28 6.31 0.64 5.22
N LYS A 29 7.17 1.45 4.59
CA LYS A 29 7.62 1.21 3.22
C LYS A 29 8.39 -0.10 3.08
N SER A 30 9.28 -0.40 4.04
CA SER A 30 10.03 -1.65 4.08
C SER A 30 9.09 -2.86 4.23
N ILE A 31 8.12 -2.78 5.14
CA ILE A 31 7.11 -3.83 5.32
C ILE A 31 6.33 -4.04 4.01
N ALA A 32 5.82 -2.98 3.39
CA ALA A 32 5.04 -3.09 2.15
C ALA A 32 5.85 -3.74 1.00
N ARG A 33 7.13 -3.36 0.82
CA ARG A 33 8.01 -3.98 -0.19
C ARG A 33 8.29 -5.45 0.12
N ASN A 34 8.59 -5.78 1.37
CA ASN A 34 8.86 -7.16 1.76
C ASN A 34 7.61 -8.04 1.58
N THR A 35 6.45 -7.57 2.02
CA THR A 35 5.17 -8.26 1.79
C THR A 35 4.88 -8.43 0.31
N ALA A 36 5.14 -7.40 -0.52
CA ALA A 36 4.99 -7.53 -1.98
C ALA A 36 5.91 -8.62 -2.56
N ALA A 37 7.19 -8.63 -2.18
CA ALA A 37 8.16 -9.57 -2.71
C ALA A 37 7.96 -11.02 -2.22
N PHE A 38 7.76 -11.22 -0.92
CA PHE A 38 7.72 -12.55 -0.30
C PHE A 38 6.32 -13.17 -0.30
N ASP A 39 5.27 -12.39 -0.03
CA ASP A 39 3.91 -12.93 0.09
C ASP A 39 3.18 -12.93 -1.26
N LEU A 40 3.51 -11.98 -2.14
CA LEU A 40 2.82 -11.80 -3.43
C LEU A 40 3.71 -12.08 -4.65
N GLY A 41 5.01 -12.30 -4.47
CA GLY A 41 5.96 -12.56 -5.57
C GLY A 41 6.21 -11.36 -6.48
N VAL A 42 5.85 -10.15 -6.07
CA VAL A 42 6.01 -8.90 -6.84
C VAL A 42 7.33 -8.24 -6.46
N GLN A 43 8.35 -8.39 -7.31
CA GLN A 43 9.70 -7.86 -7.04
C GLN A 43 9.92 -6.43 -7.51
N ASP A 44 9.24 -6.02 -8.58
CA ASP A 44 9.40 -4.69 -9.17
C ASP A 44 8.22 -3.80 -8.74
N VAL A 45 8.43 -3.06 -7.65
CA VAL A 45 7.41 -2.20 -7.04
C VAL A 45 7.92 -0.77 -6.87
N GLU A 46 7.16 0.18 -7.39
CA GLU A 46 7.47 1.61 -7.28
C GLU A 46 6.38 2.36 -6.52
N TRP A 47 6.82 3.26 -5.65
CA TRP A 47 5.91 4.16 -4.95
C TRP A 47 5.43 5.23 -5.92
N GLU A 48 4.11 5.36 -6.03
CA GLU A 48 3.46 6.41 -6.79
C GLU A 48 3.44 7.67 -5.93
N ASP A 49 4.05 8.74 -6.45
CA ASP A 49 3.93 10.07 -5.88
C ASP A 49 2.53 10.62 -6.20
N ARG A 50 1.71 10.82 -5.17
CA ARG A 50 0.39 11.42 -5.30
C ARG A 50 0.46 12.88 -4.91
N GLN A 51 0.48 13.75 -5.92
CA GLN A 51 0.40 15.20 -5.73
C GLN A 51 -0.91 15.66 -5.07
N ASP A 52 -1.99 14.88 -5.19
CA ASP A 52 -3.31 15.24 -4.65
C ASP A 52 -3.46 14.95 -3.14
N ASP A 53 -2.59 14.15 -2.54
CA ASP A 53 -2.65 13.80 -1.11
C ASP A 53 -1.22 13.52 -0.59
N PRO A 54 -0.52 14.55 -0.09
CA PRO A 54 0.90 14.47 0.25
C PRO A 54 1.18 13.53 1.44
N ASP A 55 0.15 13.23 2.25
CA ASP A 55 0.26 12.31 3.39
C ASP A 55 -0.10 10.86 3.01
N CYS A 56 -0.48 10.61 1.75
CA CYS A 56 -0.91 9.32 1.24
C CYS A 56 0.10 8.75 0.24
N LEU A 57 0.88 7.76 0.68
CA LEU A 57 1.83 7.04 -0.17
C LEU A 57 1.18 5.77 -0.71
N ARG A 58 1.34 5.51 -2.00
CA ARG A 58 0.77 4.32 -2.64
C ARG A 58 1.86 3.51 -3.34
N LEU A 59 1.84 2.20 -3.16
CA LEU A 59 2.70 1.24 -3.84
C LEU A 59 1.80 0.34 -4.68
N LYS A 60 1.96 0.38 -6.00
CA LYS A 60 1.17 -0.42 -6.91
C LYS A 60 1.66 -1.88 -6.89
N LEU A 61 0.71 -2.81 -6.80
CA LEU A 61 0.93 -4.25 -6.92
C LEU A 61 0.34 -4.76 -8.26
N SER A 62 0.11 -6.06 -8.39
CA SER A 62 -0.60 -6.64 -9.53
C SER A 62 -2.12 -6.46 -9.44
N ASP A 63 -2.83 -6.63 -10.56
CA ASP A 63 -4.29 -6.79 -10.62
C ASP A 63 -5.10 -5.72 -9.88
N ASN A 64 -4.67 -4.46 -9.96
CA ASN A 64 -5.28 -3.31 -9.26
C ASN A 64 -5.28 -3.40 -7.72
N TYR A 65 -4.42 -4.22 -7.15
CA TYR A 65 -4.07 -4.15 -5.73
C TYR A 65 -3.02 -3.07 -5.49
N TYR A 66 -3.12 -2.45 -4.32
CA TYR A 66 -2.22 -1.41 -3.86
C TYR A 66 -1.92 -1.60 -2.37
N PHE A 67 -0.70 -1.31 -1.96
CA PHE A 67 -0.42 -0.93 -0.58
C PHE A 67 -0.55 0.58 -0.44
N VAL A 68 -1.22 1.04 0.61
CA VAL A 68 -1.48 2.46 0.86
C VAL A 68 -1.06 2.80 2.28
N ILE A 69 -0.20 3.79 2.44
CA ILE A 69 0.16 4.37 3.73
C ILE A 69 -0.56 5.71 3.84
N ARG A 70 -1.43 5.88 4.85
CA ARG A 70 -2.11 7.16 5.11
C ARG A 70 -2.30 7.42 6.61
N PRO A 71 -2.50 8.69 7.03
CA PRO A 71 -3.14 8.98 8.30
C PRO A 71 -4.58 8.45 8.29
N ASP A 72 -5.11 8.12 9.47
CA ASP A 72 -6.44 7.49 9.63
C ASP A 72 -7.57 8.34 8.99
#